data_AF-X0W2E6-F1
#
_entry.id   AF-X0W2E6-F1
#
_cell.length_a   1.000
_cell.length_b   1.000
_cell.length_c   1.000
_cell.angle_alpha   90.00
_cell.angle_beta   90.00
_cell.angle_gamma   90.00
#
_symmetry.space_group_name_H-M   'P 1'
#
loop_
_entity.id
_entity.type
_entity.pdbx_description
1 polymer ?
#
loop_
_entity_poly.entity_id
_entity_poly.type
_entity_poly.pdbx_seq_one_letter_code
_entity_poly.pdbx_strand_id
1 'polypeptide(L)' 'MNIENPYRPILTTIQKITVENEAKDLKTFRLAFGNDEDGKNFQ' A
#
# COMPACT_ATOMS: atom_id res chain seq x y z
N MET A 1 -3.16 27.11 -6.68
CA MET A 1 -3.38 25.96 -7.58
C MET A 1 -2.65 24.79 -6.95
N ASN A 2 -3.36 23.83 -6.37
CA ASN A 2 -2.74 22.58 -5.96
C ASN A 2 -2.44 21.81 -7.25
N ILE A 3 -1.17 21.80 -7.66
CA ILE A 3 -0.71 20.89 -8.70
C ILE A 3 -0.72 19.51 -8.05
N GLU A 4 -1.73 18.71 -8.37
CA GLU A 4 -1.74 17.30 -8.00
C GLU A 4 -0.56 16.64 -8.71
N ASN A 5 0.51 16.39 -7.96
CA ASN A 5 1.67 15.69 -8.48
C ASN A 5 1.29 14.21 -8.70
N PRO A 6 1.22 13.73 -9.94
CA PRO A 6 0.82 12.34 -10.23
C PRO A 6 1.85 11.32 -9.72
N TYR A 7 3.05 11.77 -9.36
CA TYR A 7 4.12 10.95 -8.81
C TYR A 7 4.22 11.03 -7.29
N ARG A 8 3.29 11.71 -6.61
CA ARG A 8 3.30 11.74 -5.14
C ARG A 8 2.96 10.35 -4.61
N PRO A 9 3.86 9.69 -3.85
CA PRO A 9 3.55 8.40 -3.26
C PRO A 9 2.35 8.50 -2.32
N ILE A 10 1.44 7.53 -2.41
CA ILE A 10 0.32 7.42 -1.49
C ILE A 10 0.76 6.65 -0.25
N LEU A 11 0.49 7.21 0.93
CA LEU A 11 0.80 6.55 2.19
C LEU A 11 -0.09 5.31 2.39
N THR A 12 0.55 4.17 2.61
CA THR A 12 -0.11 2.89 2.88
C THR A 12 0.43 2.26 4.16
N THR A 13 -0.41 1.46 4.81
CA THR A 13 -0.07 0.72 6.03
C THR A 13 -0.13 -0.77 5.77
N ILE A 14 0.80 -1.52 6.36
CA ILE A 14 0.77 -2.99 6.35
C ILE A 14 -0.32 -3.46 7.32
N GLN A 15 -1.40 -4.04 6.80
CA GLN A 15 -2.44 -4.66 7.62
C GLN A 15 -2.12 -6.11 8.00
N LYS A 16 -1.44 -6.85 7.12
CA LYS A 16 -1.11 -8.25 7.37
C LYS A 16 0.19 -8.63 6.68
N ILE A 17 0.95 -9.50 7.33
CA ILE A 17 2.11 -10.19 6.76
C ILE A 17 1.78 -11.69 6.76
N THR A 18 1.91 -12.34 5.61
CA THR A 18 1.82 -13.79 5.46
C THR A 18 3.20 -14.31 5.08
N VAL A 19 3.67 -15.36 5.75
CA VAL A 19 4.86 -16.10 5.33
C VAL A 19 4.37 -17.25 4.45
N GLU A 20 4.87 -17.32 3.22
CA GLU A 20 4.32 -18.22 2.19
C GLU A 20 4.93 -19.63 2.22
N ASN A 21 6.06 -19.81 2.90
CA ASN A 21 6.75 -21.09 2.98
C ASN A 21 7.53 -21.27 4.30
N GLU A 22 8.03 -22.48 4.52
CA GLU A 22 8.78 -22.82 5.74
C GLU A 22 10.17 -22.17 5.81
N ALA A 23 10.79 -21.93 4.64
CA ALA A 23 12.08 -21.25 4.52
C ALA A 23 12.02 -19.76 4.93
N LYS A 24 10.82 -19.17 4.96
CA LYS A 24 10.54 -17.76 5.32
C LYS A 24 11.20 -16.71 4.41
N ASP A 25 11.64 -17.11 3.24
CA ASP A 25 12.23 -16.23 2.23
C ASP A 25 11.17 -15.57 1.33
N LEU A 26 9.93 -16.08 1.35
CA LEU A 26 8.80 -15.50 0.64
C LEU A 26 7.71 -14.98 1.61
N LYS A 27 7.31 -13.72 1.43
CA LYS A 27 6.29 -13.06 2.25
C LYS A 27 5.34 -12.23 1.39
N THR A 28 4.05 -12.30 1.72
CA THR A 28 3.01 -11.43 1.17
C THR A 28 2.61 -10.38 2.18
N PHE A 29 2.56 -9.12 1.75
CA PHE A 29 2.08 -7.99 2.56
C PHE A 29 0.72 -7.54 2.06
N ARG A 30 -0.29 -7.58 2.93
CA ARG A 30 -1.57 -6.91 2.67
C ARG A 30 -1.42 -5.45 3.07
N LEU A 31 -1.54 -4.56 2.11
CA LEU A 31 -1.50 -3.11 2.32
C LEU A 31 -2.91 -2.53 2.32
N ALA A 32 -3.08 -1.40 3.01
CA ALA A 32 -4.27 -0.56 2.92
C ALA A 32 -3.86 0.92 2.87
N PHE A 33 -4.67 1.75 2.23
CA PHE A 33 -4.47 3.20 2.25
C PHE A 33 -4.70 3.76 3.65
N GLY A 34 -3.91 4.76 4.06
CA GLY A 34 -4.13 5.46 5.33
C GLY A 34 -5.36 6.36 5.30
N ASN A 35 -5.79 6.75 4.10
CA ASN A 35 -6.97 7.56 3.83
C ASN A 35 -7.78 6.94 2.69
N ASP A 36 -9.07 6.71 2.91
CA ASP A 36 -9.98 6.15 1.91
C ASP A 36 -10.10 7.03 0.65
N GLU A 37 -9.93 8.34 0.79
CA GLU A 37 -9.97 9.28 -0.33
C GLU A 37 -8.75 9.15 -1.25
N ASP A 38 -7.57 8.87 -0.69
CA ASP A 38 -6.37 8.57 -1.48
C ASP A 38 -6.54 7.27 -2.26
N GLY A 39 -7.21 6.27 -1.66
CA GLY A 39 -7.49 4.99 -2.31
C GLY A 39 -8.46 5.10 -3.49
N LYS A 40 -9.41 6.04 -3.45
CA LYS A 40 -10.34 6.29 -4.57
C LYS A 40 -9.65 6.88 -5.80
N ASN A 41 -8.53 7.58 -5.60
CA ASN A 41 -7.76 8.23 -6.67
C ASN A 41 -6.64 7.32 -7.23
N PHE A 42 -6.46 6.12 -6.68
CA PHE A 42 -5.50 5.13 -7.15
C PHE A 42 -6.18 4.22 -8.20
N GLN A 43 -5.91 4.47 -9.49
CA GLN A 43 -6.37 3.65 -10.63
C GLN A 43 -5.22 2.91 -11.30
#